data_AF-A0A2M7HXV1-F1
#
_entry.id   AF-A0A2M7HXV1-F1
#
_cell.length_a   1.000
_cell.length_b   1.000
_cell.length_c   1.000
_cell.angle_alpha   90.00
_cell.angle_beta   90.00
_cell.angle_gamma   90.00
#
_symmetry.space_group_name_H-M   'P 1'
#
loop_
_entity.id
_entity.type
_entity.pdbx_description
1 polymer ?
#
loop_
_entity_poly.entity_id
_entity_poly.type
_entity_poly.pdbx_seq_one_letter_code
_entity_poly.pdbx_strand_id
1 'polypeptide(L)'
;MTQASAKFIVVEGLEGAGKSSAIALIRDFIEKHTGLAPVCTREPGGTPLAERIRDLVKIADPSDPLCDESECLLIYAARAQLIANVIKPALAQGKWVLGDRHNLSSLAYQGGGRGLMPLVEAVSHATLKGFKPDLTLYLDLDPKLGLQRAAKRGELDRIEQQAIDFFERARATYLRLASEDDSIIVIDASQTMAEVHKDILAVLQAMAW
;
A
#
# COMPACT_ATOMS: atom_id res chain seq x y z
N MET A 1 -14.28 -1.33 30.71
CA MET A 1 -13.13 -0.93 29.87
C MET A 1 -13.65 -0.93 28.44
N THR A 2 -13.78 0.23 27.82
CA THR A 2 -14.12 0.32 26.39
C THR A 2 -13.01 -0.38 25.62
N GLN A 3 -13.34 -1.48 24.95
CA GLN A 3 -12.40 -2.20 24.10
C GLN A 3 -11.96 -1.23 23.01
N ALA A 4 -10.68 -0.86 22.98
CA ALA A 4 -10.15 0.06 21.97
C ALA A 4 -10.49 -0.50 20.57
N SER A 5 -11.03 0.36 19.70
CA SER A 5 -11.47 -0.04 18.37
C SER A 5 -10.26 -0.46 17.54
N ALA A 6 -10.29 -1.68 16.98
CA ALA A 6 -9.22 -2.16 16.13
C ALA A 6 -8.98 -1.25 14.93
N LYS A 7 -7.72 -1.03 14.58
CA LYS A 7 -7.32 -0.12 13.51
C LYS A 7 -6.74 -0.85 12.32
N PHE A 8 -6.97 -0.30 11.14
CA PHE A 8 -6.33 -0.69 9.89
C PHE A 8 -5.30 0.37 9.49
N ILE A 9 -4.02 0.02 9.60
CA ILE A 9 -2.90 0.89 9.21
C ILE A 9 -2.29 0.35 7.92
N VAL A 10 -1.97 1.23 6.97
CA VAL A 10 -1.35 0.86 5.70
C VAL A 10 -0.04 1.63 5.50
N VAL A 11 0.97 0.96 4.96
CA VAL A 11 2.20 1.59 4.47
C VAL A 11 2.18 1.62 2.95
N GLU A 12 2.37 2.81 2.40
CA GLU A 12 2.37 3.09 0.96
C GLU A 12 3.71 3.72 0.55
N GLY A 13 4.01 3.68 -0.74
CA GLY A 13 5.26 4.23 -1.27
C GLY A 13 5.70 3.54 -2.54
N LEU A 14 6.57 4.21 -3.28
CA LEU A 14 7.24 3.61 -4.44
C LEU A 14 8.12 2.42 -4.01
N GLU A 15 8.59 1.67 -5.00
CA GLU A 15 9.60 0.64 -4.76
C GLU A 15 10.91 1.29 -4.30
N GLY A 16 11.61 0.65 -3.36
CA GLY A 16 12.81 1.23 -2.73
C GLY A 16 12.56 2.28 -1.63
N ALA A 17 11.30 2.62 -1.32
CA ALA A 17 10.96 3.60 -0.27
C ALA A 17 11.19 3.11 1.17
N GLY A 18 11.52 1.83 1.39
CA GLY A 18 11.80 1.28 2.74
C GLY A 18 10.57 0.70 3.46
N LYS A 19 9.47 0.42 2.74
CA LYS A 19 8.22 -0.13 3.29
C LYS A 19 8.42 -1.30 4.25
N SER A 20 9.23 -2.29 3.89
CA SER A 20 9.45 -3.47 4.74
C SER A 20 10.06 -3.12 6.11
N SER A 21 10.95 -2.13 6.15
CA SER A 21 11.54 -1.67 7.41
C SER A 21 10.53 -0.88 8.25
N ALA A 22 9.73 -0.02 7.61
CA ALA A 22 8.62 0.69 8.26
C ALA A 22 7.57 -0.27 8.82
N ILE A 23 7.19 -1.31 8.06
CA ILE A 23 6.20 -2.32 8.49
C ILE A 23 6.70 -3.07 9.73
N ALA A 24 7.99 -3.46 9.77
CA ALA A 24 8.55 -4.11 10.95
C ALA A 24 8.45 -3.21 12.19
N LEU A 25 8.81 -1.93 12.05
CA LEU A 25 8.72 -0.94 13.11
C LEU A 25 7.27 -0.73 13.60
N ILE A 26 6.33 -0.57 12.67
CA ILE A 26 4.91 -0.33 12.99
C ILE A 26 4.30 -1.58 13.65
N ARG A 27 4.64 -2.78 13.17
CA ARG A 27 4.21 -4.03 13.80
C ARG A 27 4.64 -4.09 15.27
N ASP A 28 5.90 -3.78 15.53
CA ASP A 28 6.45 -3.79 16.90
C ASP A 28 5.81 -2.70 17.77
N PHE A 29 5.47 -1.53 17.20
CA PHE A 29 4.70 -0.50 17.89
C PHE A 29 3.30 -1.01 18.27
N ILE A 30 2.56 -1.60 17.31
CA ILE A 30 1.20 -2.11 17.54
C ILE A 30 1.21 -3.21 18.60
N GLU A 31 2.18 -4.12 18.56
CA GLU A 31 2.30 -5.20 19.54
C GLU A 31 2.56 -4.66 20.95
N LYS A 32 3.44 -3.66 21.09
CA LYS A 32 3.68 -2.99 22.37
C LYS A 32 2.46 -2.20 22.87
N HIS A 33 1.70 -1.61 21.97
CA HIS A 33 0.54 -0.78 22.32
C HIS A 33 -0.69 -1.61 22.70
N THR A 34 -0.96 -2.69 21.95
CA THR A 34 -2.18 -3.50 22.08
C THR A 34 -1.96 -4.79 22.88
N GLY A 35 -0.71 -5.21 23.08
CA GLY A 35 -0.34 -6.51 23.65
C GLY A 35 -0.46 -7.68 22.67
N LEU A 36 -0.79 -7.44 21.39
CA LEU A 36 -0.96 -8.47 20.37
C LEU A 36 -0.33 -8.04 19.05
N ALA A 37 0.31 -8.98 18.36
CA ALA A 37 0.79 -8.75 17.01
C ALA A 37 -0.39 -8.48 16.03
N PRO A 38 -0.28 -7.49 15.13
CA PRO A 38 -1.30 -7.22 14.14
C PRO A 38 -1.36 -8.32 13.08
N VAL A 39 -2.53 -8.44 12.44
CA VAL A 39 -2.67 -9.23 11.20
C VAL A 39 -1.97 -8.48 10.08
N CYS A 40 -0.83 -9.01 9.62
CA CYS A 40 -0.07 -8.41 8.54
C CYS A 40 -0.58 -8.89 7.17
N THR A 41 -0.76 -7.97 6.22
CA THR A 41 -1.24 -8.25 4.86
C THR A 41 -0.39 -7.53 3.82
N ARG A 42 -0.47 -7.97 2.55
CA ARG A 42 0.21 -7.35 1.42
C ARG A 42 -0.68 -7.40 0.19
N GLU A 43 -0.70 -6.33 -0.59
CA GLU A 43 -1.42 -6.26 -1.85
C GLU A 43 -0.52 -6.06 -3.09
N PRO A 44 -0.93 -6.60 -4.27
CA PRO A 44 -1.92 -7.66 -4.43
C PRO A 44 -1.44 -8.96 -3.74
N GLY A 45 -2.33 -9.71 -3.08
CA GLY A 45 -1.96 -10.92 -2.34
C GLY A 45 -2.76 -11.13 -1.05
N GLY A 46 -2.22 -11.94 -0.13
CA GLY A 46 -2.71 -12.15 1.23
C GLY A 46 -3.84 -13.20 1.37
N THR A 47 -4.26 -13.83 0.27
CA THR A 47 -5.08 -15.06 0.27
C THR A 47 -4.61 -16.00 -0.83
N PRO A 48 -4.87 -17.32 -0.76
CA PRO A 48 -4.45 -18.24 -1.83
C PRO A 48 -4.91 -17.83 -3.24
N LEU A 49 -6.14 -17.30 -3.36
CA LEU A 49 -6.64 -16.78 -4.65
C LEU A 49 -5.94 -15.46 -5.04
N ALA A 50 -5.76 -14.53 -4.10
CA ALA A 50 -5.12 -13.26 -4.37
C ALA A 50 -3.62 -13.40 -4.72
N GLU A 51 -2.92 -14.41 -4.19
CA GLU A 51 -1.54 -14.74 -4.59
C GLU A 51 -1.49 -15.25 -6.04
N ARG A 52 -2.44 -16.09 -6.47
CA ARG A 52 -2.52 -16.49 -7.89
C ARG A 52 -2.76 -15.30 -8.81
N ILE A 53 -3.58 -14.34 -8.39
CA ILE A 53 -3.82 -13.10 -9.14
C ILE A 53 -2.55 -12.23 -9.17
N ARG A 54 -1.81 -12.16 -8.06
CA ARG A 54 -0.52 -11.45 -8.00
C ARG A 54 0.45 -12.00 -9.04
N ASP A 55 0.53 -13.32 -9.19
CA ASP A 55 1.42 -13.95 -10.17
C ASP A 55 1.05 -13.54 -11.61
N LEU A 56 -0.24 -13.49 -11.94
CA LEU A 56 -0.72 -13.02 -13.24
C LEU A 56 -0.29 -11.56 -13.52
N VAL A 57 -0.39 -10.68 -12.52
CA VAL A 57 -0.03 -9.27 -12.65
C VAL A 57 1.48 -9.07 -12.77
N LYS A 58 2.27 -9.84 -12.03
CA LYS A 58 3.73 -9.68 -11.91
C LYS A 58 4.52 -10.30 -13.05
N ILE A 59 4.14 -11.51 -13.46
CA ILE A 59 4.92 -12.29 -14.41
C ILE A 59 4.51 -11.90 -15.83
N ALA A 60 3.20 -11.95 -16.14
CA ALA A 60 2.56 -11.74 -17.45
C ALA A 60 3.30 -12.37 -18.65
N ASP A 61 2.63 -13.21 -19.43
CA ASP A 61 3.24 -13.80 -20.62
C ASP A 61 3.67 -12.69 -21.61
N PRO A 62 4.96 -12.58 -22.00
CA PRO A 62 5.40 -11.57 -22.96
C PRO A 62 4.70 -11.68 -24.32
N SER A 63 4.18 -12.86 -24.67
CA SER A 63 3.42 -13.11 -25.89
C SER A 63 1.92 -12.78 -25.79
N ASP A 64 1.42 -12.60 -24.56
CA ASP A 64 0.04 -12.17 -24.25
C ASP A 64 0.08 -11.07 -23.16
N PRO A 65 0.53 -9.85 -23.55
CA PRO A 65 0.78 -8.79 -22.59
C PRO A 65 -0.53 -8.32 -21.95
N LEU A 66 -0.51 -8.22 -20.62
CA LEU A 66 -1.62 -7.70 -19.84
C LEU A 66 -1.88 -6.22 -20.19
N CYS A 67 -3.08 -5.90 -20.65
CA CYS A 67 -3.50 -4.50 -20.84
C CYS A 67 -3.72 -3.79 -19.48
N ASP A 68 -3.64 -2.47 -19.48
CA ASP A 68 -3.67 -1.67 -18.26
C ASP A 68 -5.01 -1.80 -17.49
N GLU A 69 -6.13 -1.93 -18.19
CA GLU A 69 -7.44 -2.17 -17.57
C GLU A 69 -7.50 -3.54 -16.90
N SER A 70 -6.93 -4.56 -17.53
CA SER A 70 -6.87 -5.91 -16.95
C SER A 70 -5.99 -5.94 -15.71
N GLU A 71 -4.84 -5.24 -15.72
CA GLU A 71 -4.00 -5.01 -14.53
C GLU A 71 -4.82 -4.39 -13.40
N CYS A 72 -5.55 -3.31 -13.68
CA CYS A 72 -6.39 -2.62 -12.72
C CYS A 72 -7.46 -3.55 -12.12
N LEU A 73 -8.23 -4.23 -12.96
CA LEU A 73 -9.33 -5.10 -12.54
C LEU A 73 -8.84 -6.30 -11.73
N LEU A 74 -7.70 -6.90 -12.11
CA LEU A 74 -7.07 -7.99 -11.35
C LEU A 74 -6.62 -7.54 -9.96
N ILE A 75 -5.98 -6.37 -9.85
CA ILE A 75 -5.59 -5.81 -8.55
C ILE A 75 -6.82 -5.62 -7.65
N TYR A 76 -7.92 -5.09 -8.19
CA TYR A 76 -9.16 -4.94 -7.42
C TYR A 76 -9.84 -6.26 -7.07
N ALA A 77 -9.76 -7.28 -7.93
CA ALA A 77 -10.24 -8.63 -7.61
C ALA A 77 -9.46 -9.23 -6.43
N ALA A 78 -8.13 -9.12 -6.44
CA ALA A 78 -7.27 -9.56 -5.34
C ALA A 78 -7.58 -8.80 -4.04
N ARG A 79 -7.74 -7.47 -4.11
CA ARG A 79 -8.09 -6.61 -2.96
C ARG A 79 -9.44 -6.96 -2.37
N ALA A 80 -10.48 -7.10 -3.20
CA ALA A 80 -11.82 -7.46 -2.73
C ALA A 80 -11.81 -8.81 -1.99
N GLN A 81 -11.06 -9.78 -2.51
CA GLN A 81 -10.87 -11.09 -1.88
C GLN A 81 -10.17 -10.96 -0.51
N LEU A 82 -9.09 -10.17 -0.42
CA LEU A 82 -8.34 -9.96 0.82
C LEU A 82 -9.19 -9.24 1.88
N ILE A 83 -9.91 -8.19 1.48
CA ILE A 83 -10.77 -7.41 2.39
C ILE A 83 -11.85 -8.30 3.01
N ALA A 84 -12.56 -9.06 2.18
CA ALA A 84 -13.70 -9.85 2.61
C ALA A 84 -13.31 -11.00 3.54
N ASN A 85 -12.15 -11.62 3.31
CA ASN A 85 -11.77 -12.88 3.95
C ASN A 85 -10.70 -12.73 5.05
N VAL A 86 -9.97 -11.61 5.09
CA VAL A 86 -8.88 -11.39 6.06
C VAL A 86 -9.08 -10.08 6.82
N ILE A 87 -9.12 -8.95 6.12
CA ILE A 87 -9.06 -7.62 6.78
C ILE A 87 -10.31 -7.37 7.61
N LYS A 88 -11.51 -7.41 7.01
CA LYS A 88 -12.76 -7.15 7.75
C LYS A 88 -13.00 -8.17 8.87
N PRO A 89 -12.80 -9.49 8.67
CA PRO A 89 -12.90 -10.45 9.76
C PRO A 89 -11.93 -10.19 10.91
N ALA A 90 -10.67 -9.80 10.63
CA ALA A 90 -9.70 -9.48 11.67
C ALA A 90 -10.12 -8.26 12.49
N LEU A 91 -10.52 -7.17 11.83
CA LEU A 91 -11.00 -5.95 12.50
C LEU A 91 -12.23 -6.23 13.35
N ALA A 92 -13.18 -7.04 12.85
CA ALA A 92 -14.38 -7.43 13.60
C ALA A 92 -14.07 -8.25 14.86
N GLN A 93 -12.92 -8.93 14.90
CA GLN A 93 -12.42 -9.66 16.07
C GLN A 93 -11.61 -8.77 17.03
N GLY A 94 -11.55 -7.46 16.80
CA GLY A 94 -10.74 -6.55 17.61
C GLY A 94 -9.24 -6.64 17.31
N LYS A 95 -8.82 -7.28 16.21
CA LYS A 95 -7.41 -7.38 15.82
C LYS A 95 -7.05 -6.25 14.87
N TRP A 96 -5.97 -5.56 15.18
CA TRP A 96 -5.40 -4.56 14.28
C TRP A 96 -4.87 -5.22 13.01
N VAL A 97 -4.92 -4.49 11.90
CA VAL A 97 -4.42 -4.94 10.61
C VAL A 97 -3.34 -3.98 10.13
N LEU A 98 -2.22 -4.52 9.65
CA LEU A 98 -1.13 -3.76 9.05
C LEU A 98 -0.94 -4.20 7.60
N GLY A 99 -1.19 -3.31 6.64
CA GLY A 99 -1.10 -3.58 5.20
C GLY A 99 0.16 -3.02 4.54
N ASP A 100 0.84 -3.83 3.74
CA ASP A 100 1.78 -3.38 2.71
C ASP A 100 1.00 -3.11 1.42
N ARG A 101 0.77 -1.83 1.13
CA ARG A 101 -0.11 -1.32 0.07
C ARG A 101 -1.61 -1.57 0.29
N HIS A 102 -2.42 -0.71 -0.31
CA HIS A 102 -3.86 -0.84 -0.42
C HIS A 102 -4.37 -0.05 -1.65
N ASN A 103 -5.57 0.55 -1.56
CA ASN A 103 -6.17 1.38 -2.62
C ASN A 103 -5.31 2.61 -3.00
N LEU A 104 -4.51 3.10 -2.05
CA LEU A 104 -3.40 4.05 -2.22
C LEU A 104 -2.64 3.83 -3.54
N SER A 105 -2.09 2.62 -3.63
CA SER A 105 -1.35 2.13 -4.78
C SER A 105 -2.17 2.11 -6.08
N SER A 106 -3.46 1.74 -6.04
CA SER A 106 -4.25 1.69 -7.29
C SER A 106 -4.54 3.08 -7.85
N LEU A 107 -4.81 4.06 -6.99
CA LEU A 107 -4.96 5.44 -7.40
C LEU A 107 -3.66 6.00 -7.99
N ALA A 108 -2.52 5.70 -7.37
CA ALA A 108 -1.23 6.18 -7.85
C ALA A 108 -0.76 5.48 -9.14
N TYR A 109 -0.68 4.15 -9.15
CA TYR A 109 -0.09 3.40 -10.25
C TYR A 109 -1.04 3.28 -11.44
N GLN A 110 -2.28 2.83 -11.23
CA GLN A 110 -3.25 2.70 -12.32
C GLN A 110 -3.90 4.04 -12.64
N GLY A 111 -4.28 4.84 -11.63
CA GLY A 111 -4.90 6.14 -11.86
C GLY A 111 -3.94 7.16 -12.45
N GLY A 112 -2.82 7.42 -11.78
CA GLY A 112 -1.79 8.37 -12.22
C GLY A 112 -0.84 7.81 -13.27
N GLY A 113 -0.18 6.69 -12.95
CA GLY A 113 0.84 6.07 -13.79
C GLY A 113 0.31 5.64 -15.17
N ARG A 114 -0.78 4.85 -15.19
CA ARG A 114 -1.46 4.41 -16.42
C ARG A 114 -2.47 5.41 -16.99
N GLY A 115 -2.86 6.44 -16.23
CA GLY A 115 -3.86 7.42 -16.67
C GLY A 115 -5.31 6.92 -16.60
N LEU A 116 -5.60 5.88 -15.81
CA LEU A 116 -6.92 5.22 -15.73
C LEU A 116 -7.78 5.72 -14.56
N MET A 117 -7.63 6.97 -14.12
CA MET A 117 -8.32 7.49 -12.93
C MET A 117 -9.85 7.22 -12.92
N PRO A 118 -10.61 7.47 -14.01
CA PRO A 118 -12.05 7.21 -14.01
C PRO A 118 -12.41 5.74 -13.76
N LEU A 119 -11.62 4.80 -14.30
CA LEU A 119 -11.83 3.37 -14.06
C LEU A 119 -11.51 3.02 -12.60
N VAL A 120 -10.38 3.51 -12.09
CA VAL A 120 -9.95 3.26 -10.71
C VAL A 120 -11.00 3.75 -9.73
N GLU A 121 -11.54 4.96 -9.91
CA GLU A 121 -12.61 5.52 -9.06
C GLU A 121 -13.88 4.67 -9.10
N ALA A 122 -14.34 4.29 -10.29
CA ALA A 122 -15.55 3.47 -10.46
C ALA A 122 -15.42 2.10 -9.78
N VAL A 123 -14.29 1.41 -9.98
CA VAL A 123 -14.05 0.09 -9.41
C VAL A 123 -13.80 0.19 -7.89
N SER A 124 -13.10 1.23 -7.43
CA SER A 124 -12.91 1.50 -5.99
C SER A 124 -14.25 1.68 -5.29
N HIS A 125 -15.13 2.51 -5.85
CA HIS A 125 -16.45 2.75 -5.30
C HIS A 125 -17.27 1.45 -5.23
N ALA A 126 -17.29 0.67 -6.32
CA ALA A 126 -18.05 -0.58 -6.40
C ALA A 126 -17.56 -1.66 -5.41
N THR A 127 -16.24 -1.76 -5.21
CA THR A 127 -15.63 -2.84 -4.41
C THR A 127 -15.41 -2.48 -2.94
N LEU A 128 -14.98 -1.25 -2.65
CA LEU A 128 -14.63 -0.82 -1.28
C LEU A 128 -15.81 -0.22 -0.53
N LYS A 129 -16.73 0.46 -1.23
CA LYS A 129 -17.93 1.08 -0.64
C LYS A 129 -17.60 1.99 0.56
N GLY A 130 -16.55 2.80 0.41
CA GLY A 130 -16.07 3.71 1.45
C GLY A 130 -15.19 3.07 2.53
N PHE A 131 -14.94 1.76 2.48
CA PHE A 131 -13.94 1.13 3.34
C PHE A 131 -12.55 1.69 3.04
N LYS A 132 -11.90 2.27 4.04
CA LYS A 132 -10.55 2.83 3.95
C LYS A 132 -9.73 2.56 5.22
N PRO A 133 -8.40 2.65 5.16
CA PRO A 133 -7.55 2.58 6.35
C PRO A 133 -7.86 3.71 7.35
N ASP A 134 -7.65 3.44 8.64
CA ASP A 134 -7.68 4.46 9.68
C ASP A 134 -6.46 5.39 9.59
N LEU A 135 -5.32 4.86 9.14
CA LEU A 135 -4.09 5.60 8.88
C LEU A 135 -3.36 5.00 7.67
N THR A 136 -2.90 5.86 6.78
CA THR A 136 -1.93 5.52 5.74
C THR A 136 -0.64 6.30 5.95
N LEU A 137 0.49 5.61 6.04
CA LEU A 137 1.82 6.21 6.03
C LEU A 137 2.38 6.11 4.61
N TYR A 138 2.45 7.24 3.91
CA TYR A 138 3.04 7.31 2.58
C TYR A 138 4.51 7.68 2.68
N LEU A 139 5.39 6.74 2.33
CA LEU A 139 6.83 6.96 2.26
C LEU A 139 7.18 7.62 0.93
N ASP A 140 7.31 8.95 0.93
CA ASP A 140 7.66 9.72 -0.27
C ASP A 140 9.15 9.59 -0.58
N LEU A 141 9.45 9.25 -1.82
CA LEU A 141 10.82 9.12 -2.31
C LEU A 141 10.88 9.56 -3.77
N ASP A 142 11.98 10.22 -4.12
CA ASP A 142 12.28 10.50 -5.52
C ASP A 142 12.28 9.20 -6.36
N PRO A 143 11.54 9.15 -7.49
CA PRO A 143 11.42 7.93 -8.28
C PRO A 143 12.76 7.37 -8.78
N LYS A 144 13.73 8.23 -9.13
CA LYS A 144 15.05 7.77 -9.60
C LYS A 144 15.79 7.08 -8.47
N LEU A 145 15.75 7.65 -7.27
CA LEU A 145 16.35 7.02 -6.08
C LEU A 145 15.65 5.72 -5.70
N GLY A 146 14.31 5.67 -5.81
CA GLY A 146 13.52 4.46 -5.57
C GLY A 146 13.91 3.31 -6.50
N LEU A 147 13.98 3.57 -7.81
CA LEU A 147 14.39 2.59 -8.81
C LEU A 147 15.85 2.12 -8.60
N GLN A 148 16.76 3.02 -8.26
CA GLN A 148 18.15 2.65 -7.92
C GLN A 148 18.23 1.69 -6.72
N ARG A 149 17.38 1.90 -5.70
CA ARG A 149 17.30 1.00 -4.54
C ARG A 149 16.64 -0.33 -4.92
N ALA A 150 15.58 -0.31 -5.72
CA ALA A 150 14.88 -1.51 -6.18
C ALA A 150 15.78 -2.42 -7.03
N ALA A 151 16.57 -1.86 -7.94
CA ALA A 151 17.50 -2.61 -8.79
C ALA A 151 18.60 -3.35 -7.99
N LYS A 152 18.94 -2.88 -6.78
CA LYS A 152 19.88 -3.58 -5.88
C LYS A 152 19.26 -4.80 -5.20
N ARG A 153 17.93 -4.94 -5.18
CA ARG A 153 17.19 -6.03 -4.53
C ARG A 153 17.10 -7.28 -5.41
N GLY A 154 17.20 -7.14 -6.72
CA GLY A 154 17.11 -8.24 -7.69
C GLY A 154 16.45 -7.81 -9.00
N GLU A 155 15.95 -8.79 -9.75
CA GLU A 155 15.21 -8.54 -10.98
C GLU A 155 13.92 -7.74 -10.71
N LEU A 156 13.67 -6.77 -11.60
CA LEU A 156 12.50 -5.90 -11.55
C LEU A 156 11.28 -6.63 -12.13
N ASP A 157 10.13 -6.50 -11.46
CA ASP A 157 8.86 -6.99 -12.02
C ASP A 157 8.33 -6.11 -13.16
N ARG A 158 7.26 -6.57 -13.83
CA ARG A 158 6.68 -5.89 -14.99
C ARG A 158 6.33 -4.41 -14.75
N ILE A 159 5.87 -4.06 -13.54
CA ILE A 159 5.52 -2.67 -13.20
C ILE A 159 6.79 -1.89 -12.87
N GLU A 160 7.76 -2.51 -12.21
CA GLU A 160 9.06 -1.91 -11.91
C GLU A 160 9.90 -1.60 -13.17
N GLN A 161 9.60 -2.24 -14.30
CA GLN A 161 10.22 -1.99 -15.60
C GLN A 161 9.64 -0.81 -16.40
N GLN A 162 8.62 -0.12 -15.87
CA GLN A 162 8.05 1.05 -16.56
C GLN A 162 9.05 2.21 -16.67
N ALA A 163 8.78 3.14 -17.57
CA ALA A 163 9.59 4.34 -17.74
C ALA A 163 9.48 5.28 -16.52
N ILE A 164 10.46 6.17 -16.35
CA ILE A 164 10.55 7.05 -15.18
C ILE A 164 9.31 7.95 -15.01
N ASP A 165 8.73 8.40 -16.12
CA ASP A 165 7.56 9.27 -16.19
C ASP A 165 6.31 8.61 -15.58
N PHE A 166 6.18 7.28 -15.69
CA PHE A 166 5.14 6.51 -15.01
C PHE A 166 5.22 6.68 -13.49
N PHE A 167 6.43 6.57 -12.93
CA PHE A 167 6.63 6.70 -11.48
C PHE A 167 6.55 8.15 -11.01
N GLU A 168 6.93 9.12 -11.84
CA GLU A 168 6.72 10.55 -11.58
C GLU A 168 5.23 10.88 -11.49
N ARG A 169 4.40 10.38 -12.42
CA ARG A 169 2.93 10.53 -12.35
C ARG A 169 2.34 9.82 -11.13
N ALA A 170 2.83 8.63 -10.79
CA ALA A 170 2.37 7.90 -9.61
C ALA A 170 2.70 8.66 -8.30
N ARG A 171 3.93 9.16 -8.16
CA ARG A 171 4.35 10.00 -7.02
C ARG A 171 3.51 11.27 -6.91
N ALA A 172 3.31 11.99 -8.02
CA ALA A 172 2.48 13.19 -8.03
C ALA A 172 1.04 12.89 -7.57
N THR A 173 0.50 11.72 -7.95
CA THR A 173 -0.83 11.28 -7.52
C THR A 173 -0.89 10.94 -6.04
N TYR A 174 0.13 10.24 -5.49
CA TYR A 174 0.23 10.01 -4.05
C TYR A 174 0.23 11.32 -3.25
N LEU A 175 1.10 12.26 -3.63
CA LEU A 175 1.25 13.55 -2.94
C LEU A 175 -0.03 14.38 -3.00
N ARG A 176 -0.69 14.43 -4.16
CA ARG A 176 -1.98 15.11 -4.32
C ARG A 176 -3.03 14.52 -3.39
N LEU A 177 -3.20 13.20 -3.39
CA LEU A 177 -4.20 12.53 -2.54
C LEU A 177 -3.88 12.67 -1.05
N ALA A 178 -2.61 12.66 -0.68
CA ALA A 178 -2.19 12.92 0.70
C ALA A 178 -2.49 14.36 1.15
N SER A 179 -2.49 15.33 0.24
CA SER A 179 -2.90 16.71 0.57
C SER A 179 -4.42 16.91 0.71
N GLU A 180 -5.22 15.90 0.30
CA GLU A 180 -6.69 15.95 0.28
C GLU A 180 -7.32 15.09 1.39
N ASP A 181 -6.57 14.21 2.05
CA ASP A 181 -7.05 13.31 3.11
C ASP A 181 -6.09 13.28 4.30
N ASP A 182 -6.50 13.88 5.42
CA ASP A 182 -5.73 13.96 6.67
C ASP A 182 -5.37 12.59 7.27
N SER A 183 -6.02 11.50 6.84
CA SER A 183 -5.65 10.13 7.24
C SER A 183 -4.43 9.59 6.50
N ILE A 184 -3.88 10.32 5.53
CA ILE A 184 -2.68 9.97 4.78
C ILE A 184 -1.53 10.89 5.21
N ILE A 185 -0.60 10.36 5.98
CA ILE A 185 0.55 11.13 6.48
C ILE A 185 1.78 10.82 5.63
N VAL A 186 2.38 11.88 5.09
CA VAL A 186 3.60 11.80 4.27
C VAL A 186 4.83 11.72 5.18
N ILE A 187 5.70 10.76 4.91
CA ILE A 187 7.00 10.60 5.55
C ILE A 187 8.08 10.77 4.47
N ASP A 188 9.05 11.65 4.70
CA ASP A 188 10.18 11.83 3.78
C ASP A 188 11.16 10.65 3.90
N ALA A 189 11.11 9.74 2.91
CA ALA A 189 11.95 8.55 2.84
C ALA A 189 13.31 8.77 2.15
N SER A 190 13.63 10.02 1.78
CA SER A 190 14.95 10.41 1.29
C SER A 190 15.99 10.49 2.42
N GLN A 191 15.53 10.64 3.66
CA GLN A 191 16.34 10.70 4.87
C GLN A 191 17.04 9.36 5.18
N THR A 192 17.86 9.36 6.24
CA THR A 192 18.42 8.12 6.78
C THR A 192 17.31 7.25 7.36
N MET A 193 17.49 5.92 7.35
CA MET A 193 16.49 4.98 7.89
C MET A 193 16.12 5.30 9.36
N ALA A 194 17.09 5.77 10.16
CA ALA A 194 16.86 6.13 11.56
C ALA A 194 15.93 7.33 11.70
N GLU A 195 16.09 8.37 10.89
CA GLU A 195 15.18 9.52 10.90
C GLU A 195 13.79 9.15 10.35
N VAL A 196 13.72 8.34 9.29
CA VAL A 196 12.44 7.81 8.79
C VAL A 196 11.68 7.05 9.88
N HIS A 197 12.39 6.21 10.66
CA HIS A 197 11.78 5.48 11.78
C HIS A 197 11.29 6.40 12.89
N LYS A 198 12.09 7.42 13.22
CA LYS A 198 11.73 8.43 14.21
C LYS A 198 10.46 9.20 13.78
N ASP A 199 10.38 9.60 12.52
CA ASP A 199 9.21 10.31 11.98
C ASP A 199 7.95 9.43 12.02
N ILE A 200 8.06 8.15 11.62
CA ILE A 200 6.96 7.18 11.72
C ILE A 200 6.49 7.04 13.18
N LEU A 201 7.42 6.86 14.13
CA LEU A 201 7.08 6.72 15.53
C LEU A 201 6.42 7.98 16.09
N ALA A 202 6.88 9.17 15.71
CA ALA A 202 6.29 10.43 16.14
C ALA A 202 4.83 10.54 15.69
N VAL A 203 4.52 10.17 14.44
CA VAL A 203 3.14 10.11 13.94
C VAL A 203 2.32 9.12 14.76
N LEU A 204 2.80 7.88 14.94
CA LEU A 204 2.07 6.85 15.66
C LEU A 204 1.81 7.22 17.13
N GLN A 205 2.74 7.93 17.78
CA GLN A 205 2.63 8.37 19.17
C GLN A 205 1.68 9.56 19.35
N ALA A 206 1.53 10.40 18.33
CA ALA A 206 0.63 11.55 18.35
C ALA A 206 -0.85 11.16 18.15
N MET A 207 -1.11 9.98 17.59
CA MET A 207 -2.46 9.48 17.33
C MET A 207 -3.14 9.00 18.62
N ALA A 208 -4.44 9.28 18.75
CA ALA A 208 -5.29 8.74 19.79
C ALA A 208 -5.90 7.41 19.30
N TRP A 209 -5.40 6.30 19.84
CA TRP A 209 -5.79 4.94 19.47
C TRP A 209 -6.94 4.38 20.32
#